data_AF-A0A7J5SQ37-F1
#
_entry.id   AF-A0A7J5SQ37-F1
#
_cell.length_a   1.000
_cell.length_b   1.000
_cell.length_c   1.000
_cell.angle_alpha   90.00
_cell.angle_beta   90.00
_cell.angle_gamma   90.00
#
_symmetry.space_group_name_H-M   'P 1'
#
loop_
_entity.id
_entity.type
_entity.pdbx_description
1 polymer ?
#
loop_
_entity_poly.entity_id
_entity_poly.type
_entity_poly.pdbx_seq_one_letter_code
_entity_poly.pdbx_strand_id
1 'polypeptide(L)'
;MNLLDETKGEISQSGHSTDDVRFVGSRDGELGIPWSQAEPVLDIDYDDDYGSQEIAADLVVVFTDGGFLRREEYDGSEWWEYEPPFRVPETQKPFKLVKALSYYTQLLVDINYPMKAT
;
A
#
# COMPACT_ATOMS: atom_id res chain seq x y z
N MET A 1 -3.04 -19.82 0.62
CA MET A 1 -2.21 -19.09 -0.37
C MET A 1 -0.71 -19.23 -0.06
N ASN A 2 0.21 -19.10 -1.04
CA ASN A 2 1.66 -18.98 -0.78
C ASN A 2 2.07 -17.49 -0.80
N LEU A 3 2.66 -17.01 0.30
CA LEU A 3 2.96 -15.59 0.49
C LEU A 3 4.05 -15.07 -0.47
N LEU A 4 5.06 -15.88 -0.80
CA LEU A 4 6.13 -15.48 -1.72
C LEU A 4 5.59 -15.28 -3.14
N ASP A 5 4.79 -16.23 -3.62
CA ASP A 5 4.20 -16.17 -4.96
C ASP A 5 3.20 -15.00 -5.08
N GLU A 6 2.36 -14.79 -4.06
CA GLU A 6 1.49 -13.62 -3.94
C GLU A 6 2.32 -12.32 -4.00
N THR A 7 3.35 -12.21 -3.15
CA THR A 7 4.21 -11.03 -3.07
C THR A 7 4.87 -10.73 -4.42
N LYS A 8 5.41 -11.75 -5.12
CA LYS A 8 6.00 -11.58 -6.46
C LYS A 8 4.96 -11.13 -7.49
N GLY A 9 3.75 -11.67 -7.42
CA GLY A 9 2.62 -11.24 -8.24
C GLY A 9 2.30 -9.77 -8.04
N GLU A 10 2.22 -9.31 -6.79
CA GLU A 10 1.88 -7.93 -6.44
C GLU A 10 3.01 -6.94 -6.74
N ILE A 11 4.27 -7.35 -6.57
CA ILE A 11 5.43 -6.59 -7.07
C ILE A 11 5.27 -6.35 -8.58
N SER A 12 4.97 -7.40 -9.35
CA SER A 12 4.78 -7.27 -10.79
C SER A 12 3.56 -6.42 -11.16
N GLN A 13 2.45 -6.54 -10.44
CA GLN A 13 1.23 -5.75 -10.68
C GLN A 13 1.44 -4.25 -10.41
N SER A 14 2.29 -3.91 -9.46
CA SER A 14 2.69 -2.52 -9.18
C SER A 14 3.62 -1.91 -10.24
N GLY A 15 4.08 -2.70 -11.21
CA GLY A 15 5.02 -2.29 -12.25
C GLY A 15 6.49 -2.39 -11.86
N HIS A 16 6.80 -3.08 -10.76
CA HIS A 16 8.15 -3.30 -10.24
C HIS A 16 8.63 -4.72 -10.50
N SER A 17 9.91 -4.93 -10.24
CA SER A 17 10.55 -6.24 -10.14
C SER A 17 11.19 -6.43 -8.77
N THR A 18 11.64 -7.65 -8.46
CA THR A 18 12.36 -7.93 -7.20
C THR A 18 13.69 -7.17 -7.10
N ASP A 19 14.27 -6.77 -8.24
CA ASP A 19 15.49 -5.94 -8.28
C ASP A 19 15.21 -4.49 -7.84
N ASP A 20 13.95 -4.04 -7.91
CA ASP A 20 13.53 -2.72 -7.46
C ASP A 20 13.24 -2.68 -5.94
N VAL A 21 13.31 -3.81 -5.24
CA VAL A 21 13.06 -3.90 -3.80
C VAL A 21 14.24 -3.35 -3.01
N ARG A 22 13.99 -2.27 -2.26
CA ARG A 22 14.92 -1.64 -1.33
C ARG A 22 15.12 -2.49 -0.08
N PHE A 23 14.03 -2.95 0.53
CA PHE A 23 14.00 -3.87 1.68
C PHE A 23 12.59 -4.45 1.88
N VAL A 24 12.52 -5.56 2.62
CA VAL A 24 11.30 -6.13 3.19
C VAL A 24 11.41 -6.04 4.71
N GLY A 25 10.39 -5.54 5.40
CA GLY A 25 10.51 -5.19 6.82
C GLY A 25 9.24 -4.69 7.48
N SER A 26 9.37 -4.02 8.62
CA SER A 26 8.26 -3.40 9.35
C SER A 26 7.98 -1.97 8.87
N ARG A 27 6.74 -1.52 9.04
CA ARG A 27 6.27 -0.20 8.57
C ARG A 27 6.96 0.98 9.25
N ASP A 28 7.39 0.81 10.50
CA ASP A 28 8.16 1.82 11.25
C ASP A 28 9.65 1.85 10.89
N GLY A 29 10.13 0.87 10.12
CA GLY A 29 11.51 0.76 9.67
C GLY A 29 12.48 0.19 10.72
N GLU A 30 12.00 -0.33 11.85
CA GLU A 30 12.86 -0.96 12.87
C GLU A 30 13.41 -2.32 12.42
N LEU A 31 12.63 -3.07 11.64
CA LEU A 31 13.01 -4.36 11.05
C LEU A 31 13.15 -4.22 9.54
N GLY A 32 14.19 -4.83 8.96
CA GLY A 32 14.37 -4.82 7.51
C GLY A 32 15.51 -5.69 7.03
N ILE A 33 15.29 -6.42 5.94
CA ILE A 33 16.27 -7.25 5.24
C ILE A 33 16.15 -7.05 3.72
N PRO A 34 17.24 -7.22 2.94
CA PRO A 34 17.16 -7.17 1.48
C PRO A 34 16.35 -8.34 0.92
N TRP A 35 15.85 -8.19 -0.31
CA TRP A 35 15.02 -9.21 -0.98
C TRP A 35 15.64 -10.62 -0.95
N SER A 36 16.95 -10.74 -1.22
CA SER A 36 17.64 -12.04 -1.23
C SER A 36 17.60 -12.80 0.11
N GLN A 37 17.38 -12.10 1.22
CA GLN A 37 17.18 -12.70 2.54
C GLN A 37 15.71 -12.89 2.87
N ALA A 38 14.83 -12.01 2.36
CA ALA A 38 13.39 -12.07 2.58
C ALA A 38 12.74 -13.20 1.79
N GLU A 39 13.18 -13.45 0.56
CA GLU A 39 12.62 -14.47 -0.35
C GLU A 39 12.43 -15.83 0.33
N PRO A 40 13.42 -16.45 0.98
CA PRO A 40 13.22 -17.72 1.68
C PRO A 40 12.39 -17.62 2.97
N VAL A 41 12.20 -16.42 3.54
CA VAL A 41 11.36 -16.19 4.73
C VAL A 41 9.88 -16.07 4.35
N LEU A 42 9.61 -15.47 3.17
CA LEU A 42 8.28 -15.31 2.62
C LEU A 42 7.73 -16.59 1.98
N ASP A 43 8.58 -17.61 1.74
CA ASP A 43 8.18 -18.90 1.16
C ASP A 43 7.44 -19.78 2.19
N ILE A 44 6.24 -19.34 2.54
CA ILE A 44 5.34 -20.00 3.48
C ILE A 44 3.91 -20.01 2.91
N ASP A 45 3.17 -21.03 3.28
CA ASP A 45 1.73 -21.09 3.06
C ASP A 45 1.00 -20.48 4.26
N TYR A 46 -0.10 -19.77 4.01
CA TYR A 46 -1.04 -19.26 5.01
C TYR A 46 -2.48 -19.49 4.55
N ASP A 47 -3.44 -19.50 5.49
CA ASP A 47 -4.86 -19.60 5.16
C ASP A 47 -5.43 -18.24 4.69
N ASP A 48 -5.91 -18.19 3.44
CA ASP A 48 -6.56 -17.02 2.86
C ASP A 48 -8.09 -17.06 2.91
N ASP A 49 -8.67 -18.07 3.58
CA ASP A 49 -10.11 -18.18 3.84
C ASP A 49 -10.54 -17.35 5.09
N TYR A 50 -11.82 -17.48 5.48
CA TYR A 50 -12.37 -16.75 6.62
C TYR A 50 -11.74 -17.21 7.96
N GLY A 51 -11.04 -16.29 8.62
CA GLY A 51 -10.34 -16.61 9.87
C GLY A 51 -9.77 -15.40 10.59
N SER A 52 -8.65 -15.63 11.29
CA SER A 52 -7.85 -14.59 11.94
C SER A 52 -6.61 -14.29 11.12
N GLN A 53 -6.14 -13.05 11.16
CA GLN A 53 -4.88 -12.65 10.55
C GLN A 53 -3.70 -13.56 10.92
N GLU A 54 -2.99 -14.08 9.93
CA GLU A 54 -1.80 -14.92 10.06
C GLU A 54 -0.51 -14.16 9.72
N ILE A 55 -0.54 -13.22 8.77
CA ILE A 55 0.64 -12.46 8.34
C ILE A 55 0.75 -11.14 9.10
N ALA A 56 1.95 -10.76 9.51
CA ALA A 56 2.19 -9.52 10.26
C ALA A 56 1.65 -8.28 9.54
N ALA A 57 0.75 -7.53 10.20
CA ALA A 57 0.03 -6.38 9.63
C ALA A 57 0.94 -5.26 9.14
N ASP A 58 2.11 -5.12 9.75
CA ASP A 58 3.08 -4.07 9.47
C ASP A 58 4.18 -4.53 8.50
N LEU A 59 4.09 -5.75 7.95
CA LEU A 59 5.00 -6.21 6.90
C LEU A 59 4.84 -5.34 5.65
N VAL A 60 5.97 -4.86 5.13
CA VAL A 60 6.06 -4.06 3.91
C VAL A 60 7.13 -4.57 2.97
N VAL A 61 6.90 -4.36 1.67
CA VAL A 61 7.92 -4.46 0.61
C VAL A 61 8.14 -3.06 0.07
N VAL A 62 9.30 -2.46 0.34
CA VAL A 62 9.59 -1.08 -0.06
C VAL A 62 10.41 -1.06 -1.34
N PHE A 63 9.99 -0.28 -2.32
CA PHE A 63 10.67 -0.11 -3.60
C PHE A 63 11.67 1.04 -3.57
N THR A 64 12.61 1.03 -4.52
CA THR A 64 13.65 2.06 -4.66
C THR A 64 13.12 3.41 -5.10
N ASP A 65 11.93 3.47 -5.72
CA ASP A 65 11.28 4.71 -6.15
C ASP A 65 10.49 5.42 -5.02
N GLY A 66 10.42 4.79 -3.85
CA GLY A 66 9.69 5.26 -2.67
C GLY A 66 8.25 4.75 -2.54
N GLY A 67 7.74 4.00 -3.51
CA GLY A 67 6.51 3.22 -3.37
C GLY A 67 6.73 1.98 -2.52
N PHE A 68 5.65 1.35 -2.08
CA PHE A 68 5.73 0.12 -1.29
C PHE A 68 4.43 -0.68 -1.35
N LEU A 69 4.53 -1.99 -1.11
CA LEU A 69 3.39 -2.86 -0.77
C LEU A 69 3.21 -2.87 0.75
N ARG A 70 1.97 -2.82 1.22
CA ARG A 70 1.60 -3.01 2.63
C ARG A 70 0.53 -4.08 2.76
N ARG A 71 0.50 -4.77 3.89
CA ARG A 71 -0.61 -5.68 4.22
C ARG A 71 -1.88 -4.91 4.57
N GLU A 72 -3.00 -5.48 4.16
CA GLU A 72 -4.35 -5.09 4.54
C GLU A 72 -5.12 -6.33 4.98
N GLU A 73 -6.09 -6.11 5.87
CA GLU A 73 -7.01 -7.14 6.35
C GLU A 73 -8.42 -6.56 6.48
N TYR A 74 -9.42 -7.35 6.06
CA TYR A 74 -10.83 -7.06 6.31
C TYR A 74 -11.65 -8.36 6.31
N ASP A 75 -12.31 -8.61 7.44
CA ASP A 75 -13.21 -9.78 7.64
C ASP A 75 -12.50 -11.13 7.45
N GLY A 76 -11.23 -11.19 7.86
CA GLY A 76 -10.37 -12.36 7.76
C GLY A 76 -9.66 -12.49 6.41
N SER A 77 -10.08 -11.76 5.38
CA SER A 77 -9.36 -11.69 4.10
C SER A 77 -8.14 -10.79 4.22
N GLU A 78 -7.05 -11.22 3.60
CA GLU A 78 -5.70 -10.71 3.82
C GLU A 78 -4.99 -10.54 2.48
N TRP A 79 -4.52 -9.33 2.15
CA TRP A 79 -3.92 -9.03 0.83
C TRP A 79 -2.85 -7.93 0.88
N TRP A 80 -2.14 -7.74 -0.24
CA TRP A 80 -1.25 -6.60 -0.44
C TRP A 80 -1.97 -5.42 -1.11
N GLU A 81 -1.75 -4.22 -0.58
CA GLU A 81 -2.13 -2.97 -1.23
C GLU A 81 -0.88 -2.22 -1.66
N TYR A 82 -0.83 -1.79 -2.93
CA TYR A 82 0.26 -0.97 -3.44
C TYR A 82 0.02 0.52 -3.17
N GLU A 83 0.94 1.15 -2.45
CA GLU A 83 0.99 2.60 -2.30
C GLU A 83 2.10 3.18 -3.20
N PRO A 84 1.75 3.95 -4.24
CA PRO A 84 2.76 4.60 -5.07
C PRO A 84 3.50 5.72 -4.32
N PRO A 85 4.73 6.06 -4.72
CA PRO A 85 5.43 7.19 -4.11
C PRO A 85 4.62 8.47 -4.27
N PHE A 86 4.54 9.27 -3.20
CA PHE A 86 3.84 10.54 -3.25
C PHE A 86 4.57 11.52 -4.19
N ARG A 87 3.96 11.80 -5.34
CA ARG A 87 4.50 12.75 -6.32
C ARG A 87 3.95 14.15 -6.03
N VAL A 88 4.79 14.99 -5.42
CA VAL A 88 4.46 16.39 -5.17
C VAL A 88 4.38 17.14 -6.51
N PRO A 89 3.23 17.74 -6.87
CA PRO A 89 3.15 18.58 -8.06
C PRO A 89 3.95 19.88 -7.87
N GLU A 90 4.43 20.48 -8.97
CA GLU A 90 5.21 21.73 -8.92
C GLU A 90 4.46 22.90 -8.27
N THR A 91 3.13 22.88 -8.32
CA THR A 91 2.27 23.91 -7.73
C THR A 91 1.03 23.29 -7.08
N GLN A 92 0.52 23.94 -6.02
CA GLN A 92 -0.71 23.57 -5.32
C GLN A 92 -1.65 24.77 -5.24
N LYS A 93 -2.96 24.52 -5.24
CA LYS A 93 -3.97 25.54 -4.98
C LYS A 93 -4.24 25.67 -3.47
N PRO A 94 -4.39 26.88 -2.92
CA PRO A 94 -4.69 27.05 -1.50
C PRO A 94 -6.15 26.69 -1.19
N PHE A 95 -6.38 25.81 -0.22
CA PHE A 95 -7.72 25.47 0.27
C PHE A 95 -8.03 26.15 1.61
N LYS A 96 -9.32 26.27 1.96
CA LYS A 96 -9.81 26.86 3.22
C LYS A 96 -10.74 25.95 4.00
N LEU A 97 -11.34 24.97 3.34
CA LEU A 97 -12.32 24.06 3.91
C LEU A 97 -11.77 22.64 3.86
N VAL A 98 -11.98 21.88 4.93
CA VAL A 98 -11.63 20.45 5.00
C VAL A 98 -12.83 19.59 5.33
N LYS A 99 -13.86 20.19 5.93
CA LYS A 99 -15.11 19.53 6.27
C LYS A 99 -16.13 19.77 5.17
N ALA A 100 -16.64 18.70 4.61
CA ALA A 100 -17.76 18.75 3.69
C ALA A 100 -19.01 19.30 4.38
N LEU A 101 -19.78 20.12 3.67
CA LEU A 101 -21.08 20.62 4.13
C LEU A 101 -22.25 19.79 3.60
N SER A 102 -21.97 18.81 2.72
CA SER A 102 -22.95 17.86 2.21
C SER A 102 -22.35 16.46 2.14
N TYR A 103 -23.21 15.44 2.08
CA TYR A 103 -22.83 14.03 2.02
C TYR A 103 -22.28 13.60 0.65
N TYR A 104 -22.48 14.41 -0.39
CA TYR A 104 -22.09 14.10 -1.77
C TYR A 104 -20.67 14.58 -2.16
N THR A 105 -20.06 15.49 -1.40
CA THR A 105 -18.71 16.02 -1.69
C THR A 105 -17.74 15.54 -0.62
N GLN A 106 -16.75 14.71 -0.97
CA GLN A 106 -15.80 14.16 0.02
C GLN A 106 -14.33 14.45 -0.33
N LEU A 107 -14.03 14.86 -1.57
CA LEU A 107 -12.67 15.21 -1.96
C LEU A 107 -12.33 16.66 -1.58
N LEU A 108 -11.08 16.91 -1.18
CA LEU A 108 -10.61 18.24 -0.79
C LEU A 108 -10.81 19.28 -1.90
N VAL A 109 -10.63 18.89 -3.17
CA VAL A 109 -10.86 19.77 -4.33
C VAL A 109 -12.33 20.13 -4.49
N ASP A 110 -13.25 19.18 -4.34
CA ASP A 110 -14.69 19.41 -4.50
C ASP A 110 -15.26 20.27 -3.37
N ILE A 111 -14.73 20.10 -2.15
CA ILE A 111 -15.10 20.91 -0.98
C ILE A 111 -14.72 22.39 -1.19
N ASN A 112 -13.59 22.67 -1.84
CA ASN A 112 -13.07 24.04 -1.99
C ASN A 112 -13.42 24.70 -3.32
N TYR A 113 -13.69 23.90 -4.35
CA TYR A 113 -13.96 24.35 -5.70
C TYR A 113 -15.12 23.55 -6.33
N PRO A 114 -16.34 23.61 -5.75
CA PRO A 114 -17.47 22.83 -6.23
C PRO A 114 -17.81 23.21 -7.67
N MET A 115 -18.06 22.20 -8.53
CA MET A 115 -18.54 22.45 -9.88
C MET A 115 -19.88 23.18 -9.83
N LYS A 116 -20.05 24.24 -10.62
CA LYS A 116 -21.38 24.85 -10.81
C LYS A 116 -22.25 23.84 -11.53
N ALA A 117 -23.38 23.48 -10.93
CA ALA A 117 -24.42 22.74 -11.65
C ALA A 117 -24.87 23.60 -12.85
N THR A 118 -24.68 23.07 -14.07
CA THR A 118 -25.22 23.61 -15.33
C THR A 118 -26.71 23.33 -15.44
#